data_AF-A0A2R8BRW2-F1
#
_entry.id   AF-A0A2R8BRW2-F1
#
_cell.length_a   1.000
_cell.length_b   1.000
_cell.length_c   1.000
_cell.angle_alpha   90.00
_cell.angle_beta   90.00
_cell.angle_gamma   90.00
#
_symmetry.space_group_name_H-M   'P 1'
#
loop_
_entity.id
_entity.type
_entity.pdbx_description
1 polymer ?
#
loop_
_entity_poly.entity_id
_entity_poly.type
_entity_poly.pdbx_seq_one_letter_code
_entity_poly.pdbx_strand_id
1 'polypeptide(L)' 'MALGLAWFMVAATPLAMLLFLTSFLVWMGQGTRDTWFTRFCDRAVVPSGIAVLLLVAATLRWF' A
#
# COMPACT_ATOMS: atom_id res chain seq x y z
N MET A 1 24.08 2.89 8.80
CA MET A 1 22.63 3.12 9.00
C MET A 1 21.89 3.55 7.73
N ALA A 2 22.41 4.49 6.93
CA ALA A 2 21.71 4.99 5.74
C ALA A 2 21.42 3.92 4.65
N LEU A 3 22.34 2.98 4.42
CA LEU A 3 22.20 1.98 3.35
C LEU A 3 21.03 1.00 3.60
N GLY A 4 20.87 0.51 4.82
CA GLY A 4 19.79 -0.41 5.17
C GLY A 4 18.40 0.24 5.09
N LEU A 5 18.32 1.53 5.41
CA LEU A 5 17.08 2.31 5.33
C LEU A 5 16.69 2.58 3.87
N ALA A 6 17.66 2.86 3.00
CA ALA A 6 17.44 2.99 1.56
C ALA A 6 16.95 1.67 0.93
N TRP A 7 17.59 0.53 1.25
CA TRP A 7 17.13 -0.78 0.77
C TRP A 7 15.73 -1.14 1.28
N PHE A 8 15.44 -0.82 2.54
CA PHE A 8 14.11 -1.00 3.10
C PHE A 8 13.07 -0.16 2.36
N MET A 9 13.35 1.12 2.06
CA MET A 9 12.43 1.96 1.27
C MET A 9 12.22 1.45 -0.15
N VAL A 10 13.30 1.00 -0.82
CA VAL A 10 13.23 0.43 -2.16
C VAL A 10 12.35 -0.82 -2.21
N ALA A 11 12.38 -1.66 -1.17
CA ALA A 11 11.56 -2.86 -1.10
C ALA A 11 10.13 -2.60 -0.57
N ALA A 12 9.99 -1.75 0.46
CA ALA A 12 8.72 -1.51 1.14
C ALA A 12 7.75 -0.68 0.29
N THR A 13 8.24 0.30 -0.46
CA THR A 13 7.42 1.17 -1.32
C THR A 13 6.62 0.39 -2.37
N PRO A 14 7.23 -0.48 -3.21
CA PRO A 14 6.48 -1.26 -4.19
C PRO A 14 5.54 -2.27 -3.53
N LEU A 15 5.92 -2.87 -2.39
CA LEU A 15 5.06 -3.78 -1.63
C LEU A 15 3.79 -3.08 -1.11
N ALA A 16 3.95 -1.90 -0.51
CA ALA A 16 2.82 -1.09 -0.06
C ALA A 16 1.94 -0.63 -1.24
N MET A 17 2.58 -0.25 -2.36
CA MET A 17 1.88 0.18 -3.58
C MET A 17 1.06 -0.97 -4.18
N LEU A 18 1.62 -2.17 -4.25
CA LEU A 18 0.92 -3.37 -4.70
C LEU A 18 -0.28 -3.67 -3.80
N LEU A 19 -0.07 -3.66 -2.49
CA LEU A 19 -1.15 -3.92 -1.54
C LEU A 19 -2.27 -2.89 -1.65
N PHE A 20 -1.94 -1.61 -1.82
CA PHE A 20 -2.92 -0.55 -2.05
C PHE A 20 -3.66 -0.74 -3.38
N LEU A 21 -2.94 -0.96 -4.49
CA LEU A 21 -3.54 -1.16 -5.81
C LEU A 21 -4.45 -2.38 -5.84
N THR A 22 -4.02 -3.52 -5.29
CA THR A 22 -4.85 -4.72 -5.19
C THR A 22 -6.11 -4.43 -4.39
N SER A 23 -5.99 -3.78 -3.24
CA SER A 23 -7.14 -3.47 -2.38
C SER A 23 -8.10 -2.48 -3.07
N PHE A 24 -7.56 -1.48 -3.77
CA PHE A 24 -8.32 -0.47 -4.50
C PHE A 24 -9.05 -1.05 -5.73
N LEU A 25 -8.38 -1.89 -6.52
CA LEU A 25 -8.99 -2.58 -7.66
C LEU A 25 -10.10 -3.52 -7.22
N VAL A 26 -9.87 -4.24 -6.12
CA VAL A 26 -10.86 -5.13 -5.51
C VAL A 26 -12.05 -4.30 -5.00
N TRP A 27 -11.82 -3.16 -4.35
CA TRP A 27 -12.88 -2.24 -3.93
C TRP A 27 -13.70 -1.68 -5.11
N MET A 28 -13.05 -1.25 -6.19
CA MET A 28 -13.72 -0.77 -7.41
C MET A 28 -14.53 -1.86 -8.13
N GLY A 29 -14.04 -3.11 -8.10
CA GLY A 29 -14.65 -4.24 -8.81
C GLY A 29 -15.67 -5.05 -7.99
N GLN A 30 -15.91 -4.69 -6.73
CA GLN A 30 -16.63 -5.53 -5.77
C GLN A 30 -18.12 -5.73 -6.04
N GLY A 31 -18.79 -4.80 -6.72
CA GLY A 31 -20.24 -4.89 -6.98
C GLY A 31 -21.03 -5.21 -5.71
N THR A 32 -21.86 -6.27 -5.74
CA THR A 32 -22.65 -6.77 -4.58
C THR A 32 -22.04 -7.99 -3.87
N ARG A 33 -20.84 -8.44 -4.27
CA ARG A 33 -20.22 -9.65 -3.71
C ARG A 33 -19.45 -9.35 -2.44
N ASP A 34 -20.02 -9.77 -1.31
CA ASP A 34 -19.36 -9.71 -0.01
C ASP A 34 -18.71 -11.06 0.33
N THR A 35 -17.38 -11.10 0.29
CA THR A 35 -16.54 -12.24 0.66
C THR A 35 -15.57 -11.83 1.78
N TRP A 36 -14.95 -12.80 2.46
CA TRP A 36 -13.92 -12.48 3.45
C TRP A 36 -12.77 -11.65 2.86
N PHE A 37 -12.35 -11.97 1.63
CA PHE A 37 -11.26 -11.28 0.95
C PHE A 37 -11.60 -9.81 0.64
N THR A 38 -12.83 -9.54 0.19
CA THR A 38 -13.29 -8.19 -0.12
C THR A 38 -13.37 -7.32 1.14
N ARG A 39 -13.83 -7.87 2.27
CA ARG A 39 -13.79 -7.19 3.58
C ARG A 39 -12.38 -6.89 4.07
N PHE A 40 -11.41 -7.77 3.78
CA PHE A 40 -10.01 -7.51 4.08
C PHE A 40 -9.47 -6.35 3.24
N CYS A 41 -9.69 -6.38 1.93
CA CYS A 41 -9.27 -5.30 1.02
C CYS A 41 -9.90 -3.96 1.40
N ASP A 42 -11.18 -3.95 1.79
CA ASP A 42 -11.88 -2.72 2.18
C ASP A 42 -11.28 -2.09 3.46
N ARG A 43 -10.95 -2.93 4.46
CA ARG A 43 -10.23 -2.49 5.66
C ARG A 43 -8.77 -2.12 5.40
N ALA A 44 -8.15 -2.72 4.38
CA ALA A 44 -6.74 -2.52 4.06
C ALA A 44 -6.50 -1.32 3.13
N VAL A 45 -7.49 -0.86 2.35
CA VAL A 45 -7.38 0.26 1.40
C VAL A 45 -6.85 1.53 2.06
N VAL A 46 -7.46 1.94 3.19
CA VAL A 46 -7.08 3.17 3.89
C VAL A 46 -5.68 3.09 4.50
N PRO A 47 -5.34 2.08 5.33
CA PRO A 47 -4.01 2.00 5.93
C PRO A 47 -2.90 1.78 4.90
N SER A 48 -3.16 1.03 3.82
CA SER A 48 -2.17 0.86 2.74
C SER A 48 -1.96 2.14 1.94
N GLY A 49 -3.01 2.91 1.66
CA GLY A 49 -2.89 4.22 1.04
C GLY A 49 -2.08 5.21 1.88
N ILE A 50 -2.32 5.25 3.20
CA ILE A 50 -1.53 6.07 4.14
C ILE A 50 -0.07 5.62 4.14
N ALA A 51 0.19 4.31 4.21
CA ALA A 51 1.56 3.77 4.20
C ALA A 51 2.31 4.14 2.91
N VAL A 52 1.65 4.05 1.75
CA VAL A 52 2.21 4.47 0.46
C VAL A 52 2.55 5.95 0.48
N LEU A 53 1.63 6.83 0.92
CA LEU A 53 1.88 8.27 0.98
C LEU A 53 3.07 8.61 1.90
N LEU A 54 3.16 7.96 3.05
CA LEU A 54 4.28 8.14 3.98
C LEU A 54 5.60 7.66 3.37
N LEU A 55 5.62 6.51 2.70
CA LEU A 55 6.81 5.96 2.04
C LEU A 55 7.26 6.84 0.87
N VAL A 56 6.33 7.35 0.07
CA VAL A 56 6.64 8.28 -1.03
C VAL A 56 7.15 9.61 -0.48
N ALA A 57 6.49 10.20 0.52
CA ALA A 57 6.93 11.45 1.13
C ALA A 57 8.31 11.32 1.78
N ALA A 58 8.58 10.19 2.43
CA ALA A 58 9.89 9.91 3.00
C ALA A 58 10.92 9.70 1.88
N THR A 59 10.60 8.97 0.81
CA THR A 59 11.49 8.80 -0.34
C THR A 59 11.85 10.16 -0.96
N LEU A 60 10.87 11.03 -1.22
CA LEU A 60 11.08 12.38 -1.76
C LEU A 60 11.87 13.32 -0.84
N ARG A 61 11.86 13.09 0.47
CA ARG A 61 12.63 13.91 1.41
C ARG A 61 14.08 13.45 1.55
N TRP A 62 14.34 12.16 1.35
CA TRP A 62 15.64 11.54 1.60
C TRP A 62 16.45 11.20 0.33
N PHE A 63 15.83 11.26 -0.86
CA PHE A 63 16.46 11.16 -2.18
C PHE A 63 16.21 12.45 -2.97
#